data_AF-A0A834MB72-F1
#
_entry.id   AF-A0A834MB72-F1
#
_cell.length_a   1.000
_cell.length_b   1.000
_cell.length_c   1.000
_cell.angle_alpha   90.00
_cell.angle_beta   90.00
_cell.angle_gamma   90.00
#
_symmetry.space_group_name_H-M   'P 1'
#
loop_
_entity.id
_entity.type
_entity.pdbx_description
1 polymer ?
#
loop_
_entity_poly.entity_id
_entity_poly.type
_entity_poly.pdbx_seq_one_letter_code
_entity_poly.pdbx_strand_id
1 'polypeptide(L)'
;INKKYQNIDPLESRKTRSTSYNATTLRKRSIISSWNIEDNYAITICTASKLNCDIKKSAEYGIQAGLFYGGKPLCQPLKTDEKPVSDECEINFDVSLEFDIQVFNIPRNAKLCFVIYECNKSSKGTKPKKAKDSRDNQINPIAWANTSVYDFKGQLRTGDFTLYLWTYAEDIMSDDVLHPLGTIVNNPNTEYSTALTLVFKTYANDQIAVFPRLETVMDFAEEMEKRDLEMLELEKERKEREEKPEDMMDVERYLRAASDIESHDVHDQDKKFVWQHRRYLMMYSPDMFPKILMCIDWDKREDVSQITLLVRDWPKLPLEKALELLDYAYADPHVRGFAVECLKDMSDEDLLLYLLQLVQAIKHELYLENDLVKFLIRRALTNQRVGHFLFWYLRSEMQVPAVSVRFGLILEAYCRGCQEHMCSLQKQLRLIDKMKQCTEVVREKRDKEKAKIAMKECLGRYEYSVTRNLLDPSIGCSNVK
;
A
#
# COMPACT_ATOMS: atom_id res chain seq x y z
N ILE A 1 -32.86 -52.34 -21.45
CA ILE A 1 -31.64 -52.50 -22.28
C ILE A 1 -30.69 -51.36 -21.94
N ASN A 2 -29.62 -51.72 -21.23
CA ASN A 2 -28.33 -51.07 -20.98
C ASN A 2 -28.16 -49.55 -20.74
N LYS A 3 -27.77 -49.30 -19.47
CA LYS A 3 -26.87 -48.26 -18.95
C LYS A 3 -25.59 -48.07 -19.78
N LYS A 4 -25.13 -46.81 -19.88
CA LYS A 4 -23.75 -46.27 -19.95
C LYS A 4 -23.93 -44.77 -20.32
N TYR A 5 -23.56 -43.78 -19.52
CA TYR A 5 -22.24 -43.50 -18.97
C TYR A 5 -22.32 -42.69 -17.67
N GLN A 6 -21.60 -43.15 -16.65
CA GLN A 6 -21.12 -42.37 -15.51
C GLN A 6 -19.75 -41.74 -15.87
N ASN A 7 -19.42 -40.64 -15.17
CA ASN A 7 -18.08 -40.12 -14.88
C ASN A 7 -17.11 -39.86 -16.04
N ILE A 8 -16.85 -38.58 -16.36
CA ILE A 8 -15.51 -38.10 -16.73
C ILE A 8 -15.33 -36.65 -16.24
N ASP A 9 -14.66 -36.49 -15.12
CA ASP A 9 -13.66 -35.45 -14.92
C ASP A 9 -12.35 -36.21 -14.65
N PRO A 10 -11.28 -36.00 -15.46
CA PRO A 10 -10.15 -35.25 -14.91
C PRO A 10 -9.38 -34.46 -15.97
N LEU A 11 -9.35 -33.12 -15.84
CA LEU A 11 -8.40 -32.25 -16.56
C LEU A 11 -7.12 -31.92 -15.76
N GLU A 12 -6.88 -32.59 -14.62
CA GLU A 12 -5.54 -32.72 -14.05
C GLU A 12 -4.77 -33.86 -14.73
N SER A 13 -4.00 -33.53 -15.78
CA SER A 13 -2.75 -34.22 -16.19
C SER A 13 -2.43 -33.97 -17.67
N ARG A 14 -2.07 -32.73 -18.03
CA ARG A 14 -1.25 -32.52 -19.23
C ARG A 14 0.13 -32.05 -18.84
N LYS A 15 1.02 -33.04 -18.77
CA LYS A 15 2.48 -32.89 -18.84
C LYS A 15 2.84 -31.83 -19.88
N THR A 16 3.49 -30.79 -19.38
CA THR A 16 4.20 -29.75 -20.10
C THR A 16 5.10 -30.36 -21.19
N ARG A 17 4.74 -30.19 -22.46
CA ARG A 17 5.71 -30.29 -23.56
C ARG A 17 6.48 -28.99 -23.60
N SER A 18 7.68 -29.04 -23.03
CA SER A 18 8.73 -28.02 -23.12
C SER A 18 9.01 -27.67 -24.58
N THR A 19 8.63 -26.47 -25.01
CA THR A 19 9.25 -25.81 -26.17
C THR A 19 10.63 -25.32 -25.74
N SER A 20 11.68 -25.88 -26.34
CA SER A 20 13.07 -25.55 -26.01
C SER A 20 13.40 -24.14 -26.50
N TYR A 21 13.27 -23.16 -25.61
CA TYR A 21 14.08 -21.95 -25.72
C TYR A 21 15.47 -22.29 -25.20
N ASN A 22 16.48 -22.07 -26.04
CA ASN A 22 17.89 -22.21 -25.69
C ASN A 22 18.21 -21.31 -24.49
N ALA A 23 18.14 -21.89 -23.29
CA ALA A 23 18.57 -21.26 -22.05
C ALA A 23 20.10 -21.28 -22.03
N THR A 24 20.71 -20.11 -22.15
CA THR A 24 21.99 -19.85 -21.50
C THR A 24 21.86 -20.30 -20.05
N THR A 25 22.77 -21.15 -19.61
CA THR A 25 22.81 -21.80 -18.30
C THR A 25 23.02 -20.77 -17.18
N LEU A 26 21.97 -20.03 -16.83
CA LEU A 26 21.88 -19.33 -15.56
C LEU A 26 21.88 -20.40 -14.48
N ARG A 27 23.03 -20.57 -13.79
CA ARG A 27 23.13 -21.37 -12.58
C ARG A 27 21.95 -20.98 -11.68
N LYS A 28 21.14 -21.95 -11.23
CA LYS A 28 20.13 -21.70 -10.20
C LYS A 28 20.86 -21.13 -8.98
N ARG A 29 20.71 -19.83 -8.73
CA ARG A 29 21.21 -19.20 -7.51
C ARG A 29 20.52 -19.87 -6.33
N SER A 30 21.28 -20.24 -5.31
CA SER A 30 20.70 -20.77 -4.08
C SER A 30 19.91 -19.66 -3.38
N ILE A 31 18.95 -20.06 -2.55
CA ILE A 31 18.07 -19.13 -1.82
C ILE A 31 18.50 -19.13 -0.36
N ILE A 32 18.52 -17.97 0.27
CA ILE A 32 18.72 -17.79 1.71
C ILE A 32 17.54 -17.02 2.30
N SER A 33 17.18 -17.35 3.54
CA SER A 33 16.19 -16.56 4.30
C SER A 33 16.78 -15.20 4.67
N SER A 34 16.01 -14.12 4.52
CA SER A 34 16.42 -12.80 5.00
C SER A 34 16.60 -12.75 6.51
N TRP A 35 15.98 -13.69 7.25
CA TRP A 35 16.17 -13.82 8.70
C TRP A 35 17.55 -14.34 9.12
N ASN A 36 18.37 -14.80 8.17
CA ASN A 36 19.74 -15.25 8.41
C ASN A 36 20.78 -14.16 8.09
N ILE A 37 20.34 -12.92 7.80
CA ILE A 37 21.21 -11.80 7.44
C ILE A 37 21.26 -10.83 8.62
N GLU A 38 22.39 -10.83 9.32
CA GLU A 38 22.63 -10.00 10.51
C GLU A 38 23.13 -8.58 10.17
N ASP A 39 23.57 -8.35 8.93
CA ASP A 39 23.98 -7.03 8.46
C ASP A 39 22.86 -6.00 8.58
N ASN A 40 23.26 -4.76 8.86
CA ASN A 40 22.39 -3.59 8.71
C ASN A 40 21.98 -3.39 7.26
N TYR A 41 20.74 -2.94 7.07
CA TYR A 41 20.24 -2.63 5.75
C TYR A 41 20.87 -1.35 5.20
N ALA A 42 21.44 -1.40 4.00
CA ALA A 42 22.09 -0.30 3.33
C ALA A 42 21.73 -0.21 1.85
N ILE A 43 21.79 1.02 1.35
CA ILE A 43 21.70 1.38 -0.06
C ILE A 43 22.86 2.29 -0.43
N THR A 44 23.16 2.41 -1.72
CA THR A 44 24.08 3.42 -2.24
C THR A 44 23.31 4.36 -3.14
N ILE A 45 23.33 5.65 -2.83
CA ILE A 45 22.76 6.69 -3.67
C ILE A 45 23.83 7.09 -4.68
N CYS A 46 23.55 6.91 -5.96
CA CYS A 46 24.52 7.19 -7.03
C CYS A 46 24.28 8.61 -7.57
N THR A 47 23.23 8.79 -8.37
CA THR A 47 22.99 10.05 -9.08
C THR A 47 21.53 10.49 -9.01
N ALA A 48 21.29 11.80 -8.97
CA ALA A 48 19.99 12.39 -9.24
C ALA A 48 20.08 13.25 -10.50
N SER A 49 19.30 12.94 -11.53
CA SER A 49 19.31 13.64 -12.81
C SER A 49 17.93 14.17 -13.20
N LYS A 50 17.89 15.08 -14.18
CA LYS A 50 16.66 15.77 -14.62
C LYS A 50 15.98 16.51 -13.46
N LEU A 51 16.78 17.19 -12.64
CA LEU A 51 16.25 18.03 -11.58
C LEU A 51 15.56 19.26 -12.20
N ASN A 52 14.33 19.52 -11.78
CA ASN A 52 13.59 20.71 -12.20
C ASN A 52 13.99 21.91 -11.32
N CYS A 53 15.21 22.40 -11.53
CA CYS A 53 15.83 23.48 -10.76
C CYS A 53 16.32 24.64 -11.63
N ASP A 54 16.39 25.83 -11.04
CA ASP A 54 17.03 26.99 -11.67
C ASP A 54 18.52 27.02 -11.35
N ILE A 55 19.37 26.62 -12.31
CA ILE A 55 20.84 26.55 -12.17
C ILE A 55 21.42 27.92 -11.76
N LYS A 56 20.73 29.03 -12.04
CA LYS A 56 21.20 30.38 -11.65
C LYS A 56 21.07 30.64 -10.16
N LYS A 57 20.25 29.87 -9.44
CA LYS A 57 20.20 29.91 -7.98
C LYS A 57 21.36 29.09 -7.44
N SER A 58 22.16 29.68 -6.57
CA SER A 58 23.24 28.98 -5.83
C SER A 58 22.64 28.13 -4.69
N ALA A 59 21.69 27.27 -5.03
CA ALA A 59 21.07 26.31 -4.14
C ALA A 59 21.86 25.00 -4.13
N GLU A 60 21.82 24.31 -2.99
CA GLU A 60 22.36 22.96 -2.86
C GLU A 60 21.22 21.99 -2.60
N TYR A 61 21.37 20.75 -3.04
CA TYR A 61 20.32 19.75 -2.94
C TYR A 61 20.85 18.53 -2.17
N GLY A 62 19.99 17.97 -1.34
CA GLY A 62 20.24 16.73 -0.61
C GLY A 62 19.13 15.72 -0.83
N ILE A 63 19.39 14.49 -0.41
CA ILE A 63 18.42 13.40 -0.45
C ILE A 63 18.20 12.91 0.97
N GLN A 64 16.94 12.84 1.37
CA GLN A 64 16.53 12.16 2.59
C GLN A 64 15.92 10.81 2.23
N ALA A 65 16.36 9.76 2.91
CA ALA A 65 15.85 8.40 2.75
C ALA A 65 15.38 7.86 4.10
N GLY A 66 14.23 7.18 4.13
CA GLY A 66 13.68 6.57 5.34
C GLY A 66 13.06 5.21 5.06
N LEU A 67 13.16 4.31 6.04
CA LEU A 67 12.47 3.03 6.03
C LEU A 67 11.17 3.13 6.83
N PHE A 68 10.08 2.66 6.23
CA PHE A 68 8.75 2.75 6.81
C PHE A 68 7.97 1.45 6.71
N TYR A 69 7.06 1.27 7.66
CA TYR A 69 6.01 0.28 7.62
C TYR A 69 4.65 0.97 7.81
N GLY A 70 3.80 0.93 6.78
CA GLY A 70 2.64 1.81 6.72
C GLY A 70 3.09 3.28 6.74
N GLY A 71 2.64 4.03 7.73
CA GLY A 71 3.11 5.40 8.00
C GLY A 71 4.20 5.51 9.08
N LYS A 72 4.56 4.42 9.75
CA LYS A 72 5.50 4.44 10.89
C LYS A 72 6.95 4.26 10.41
N PRO A 73 7.91 5.09 10.84
CA PRO A 73 9.32 4.88 10.56
C PRO A 73 9.82 3.63 11.31
N LEU A 74 10.67 2.83 10.65
CA LEU A 74 11.32 1.66 11.24
C LEU A 74 12.63 2.01 11.96
N CYS A 75 13.27 3.10 11.56
CA CYS A 75 14.49 3.63 12.16
C CYS A 75 14.61 5.12 11.80
N GLN A 76 15.63 5.80 12.32
CA GLN A 76 15.85 7.21 11.99
C GLN A 76 16.11 7.40 10.48
N PRO A 77 15.43 8.34 9.80
CA PRO A 77 15.74 8.68 8.41
C PRO A 77 17.16 9.23 8.26
N LEU A 78 17.80 8.90 7.15
CA LEU A 78 19.17 9.31 6.82
C LEU A 78 19.15 10.39 5.75
N LYS A 79 20.15 11.28 5.77
CA LYS A 79 20.34 12.35 4.79
C LYS A 79 21.72 12.23 4.15
N THR A 80 21.81 12.57 2.87
CA THR A 80 23.09 12.82 2.22
C THR A 80 23.60 14.23 2.56
N ASP A 81 24.89 14.48 2.34
CA ASP A 81 25.39 15.86 2.27
C ASP A 81 24.72 16.61 1.12
N GLU A 82 24.49 17.91 1.30
CA GLU A 82 23.98 18.76 0.24
C GLU A 82 25.08 19.09 -0.79
N LYS A 83 24.75 18.98 -2.08
CA LYS A 83 25.69 19.26 -3.19
C LYS A 83 25.07 20.25 -4.19
N PRO A 84 25.89 21.11 -4.83
CA PRO A 84 25.41 21.96 -5.91
C PRO A 84 25.03 21.12 -7.13
N VAL A 85 24.08 21.62 -7.93
CA VAL A 85 23.68 20.99 -9.19
C VAL A 85 24.67 21.33 -10.31
N SER A 86 24.92 20.36 -11.20
CA SER A 86 25.70 20.57 -12.42
C SER A 86 24.93 21.36 -13.48
N ASP A 87 25.62 21.81 -14.53
CA ASP A 87 24.99 22.46 -15.70
C ASP A 87 24.03 21.54 -16.46
N GLU A 88 24.12 20.22 -16.25
CA GLU A 88 23.26 19.19 -16.84
C GLU A 88 22.04 18.84 -15.96
N CYS A 89 21.78 19.63 -14.90
CA CYS A 89 20.75 19.35 -13.90
C CYS A 89 20.93 17.98 -13.22
N GLU A 90 22.19 17.61 -12.95
CA GLU A 90 22.59 16.34 -12.34
C GLU A 90 23.44 16.54 -11.07
N ILE A 91 23.30 15.61 -10.12
CA ILE A 91 24.10 15.56 -8.88
C ILE A 91 24.60 14.13 -8.67
N ASN A 92 25.92 14.00 -8.50
CA ASN A 92 26.57 12.75 -8.14
C ASN A 92 26.80 12.70 -6.63
N PHE A 93 26.14 11.76 -5.96
CA PHE A 93 26.24 11.56 -4.52
C PHE A 93 27.30 10.52 -4.16
N ASP A 94 27.22 9.34 -4.79
CA ASP A 94 28.08 8.17 -4.57
C ASP A 94 28.32 7.86 -3.08
N VAL A 95 27.22 7.85 -2.31
CA VAL A 95 27.25 7.68 -0.86
C VAL A 95 26.42 6.49 -0.43
N SER A 96 26.96 5.67 0.47
CA SER A 96 26.20 4.58 1.09
C SER A 96 25.49 5.08 2.34
N LEU A 97 24.19 4.80 2.41
CA LEU A 97 23.34 5.06 3.57
C LEU A 97 23.05 3.71 4.25
N GLU A 98 23.57 3.52 5.46
CA GLU A 98 23.36 2.34 6.30
C GLU A 98 22.35 2.67 7.40
N PHE A 99 21.18 2.03 7.35
CA PHE A 99 20.08 2.21 8.28
C PHE A 99 20.31 1.41 9.57
N ASP A 100 19.93 1.98 10.71
CA ASP A 100 20.03 1.36 12.03
C ASP A 100 18.91 0.32 12.23
N ILE A 101 18.93 -0.72 11.39
CA ILE A 101 18.04 -1.88 11.43
C ILE A 101 18.68 -3.05 10.69
N GLN A 102 18.75 -4.22 11.33
CA GLN A 102 19.22 -5.42 10.67
C GLN A 102 18.23 -5.94 9.63
N VAL A 103 18.72 -6.56 8.56
CA VAL A 103 17.88 -7.11 7.48
C VAL A 103 16.85 -8.11 8.01
N PHE A 104 17.20 -8.93 9.00
CA PHE A 104 16.27 -9.92 9.58
C PHE A 104 15.04 -9.30 10.28
N ASN A 105 15.15 -8.04 10.70
CA ASN A 105 14.08 -7.30 11.38
C ASN A 105 13.13 -6.58 10.41
N ILE A 106 13.48 -6.49 9.13
CA ILE A 106 12.66 -5.74 8.16
C ILE A 106 11.38 -6.52 7.82
N PRO A 107 10.19 -5.95 8.08
CA PRO A 107 8.91 -6.60 7.80
C PRO A 107 8.64 -6.74 6.30
N ARG A 108 7.79 -7.71 5.94
CA ARG A 108 7.52 -8.12 4.54
C ARG A 108 7.12 -6.95 3.62
N ASN A 109 6.29 -6.04 4.13
CA ASN A 109 5.73 -4.92 3.37
C ASN A 109 6.43 -3.58 3.67
N ALA A 110 7.67 -3.61 4.19
CA ALA A 110 8.48 -2.42 4.38
C ALA A 110 8.69 -1.65 3.07
N LYS A 111 8.68 -0.33 3.18
CA LYS A 111 8.93 0.62 2.10
C LYS A 111 10.18 1.42 2.40
N LEU A 112 10.90 1.75 1.34
CA LEU A 112 11.97 2.73 1.33
C LEU A 112 11.45 3.98 0.62
N CYS A 113 11.50 5.10 1.32
CA CYS A 113 10.93 6.38 0.92
C CYS A 113 12.05 7.39 0.72
N PHE A 114 11.98 8.15 -0.36
CA PHE A 114 12.98 9.15 -0.74
C PHE A 114 12.33 10.49 -0.99
N VAL A 115 13.03 11.54 -0.58
CA VAL A 115 12.75 12.92 -1.00
C VAL A 115 14.04 13.58 -1.39
N ILE A 116 14.02 14.27 -2.52
CA ILE A 116 15.05 15.23 -2.89
C ILE A 116 14.58 16.59 -2.40
N TYR A 117 15.45 17.32 -1.71
CA TYR A 117 15.16 18.65 -1.17
C TYR A 117 16.21 19.66 -1.61
N GLU A 118 15.78 20.92 -1.68
CA GLU A 118 16.60 22.10 -1.96
C GLU A 118 16.86 22.86 -0.65
N CYS A 119 18.11 23.29 -0.44
CA CYS A 119 18.54 24.12 0.68
C CYS A 119 18.93 25.51 0.18
N ASN A 120 18.25 26.54 0.69
CA ASN A 120 18.57 27.93 0.37
C ASN A 120 19.49 28.55 1.43
N LYS A 121 20.75 28.83 1.08
CA LYS A 121 21.74 29.46 1.98
C LYS A 121 21.53 30.97 2.25
N SER A 122 20.40 31.55 1.83
CA SER A 122 20.06 32.98 2.01
C SER A 122 18.92 33.12 3.02
N SER A 123 19.17 33.40 4.30
CA SER A 123 19.35 34.78 4.76
C SER A 123 19.95 34.83 6.17
N LYS A 124 21.23 35.21 6.28
CA LYS A 124 21.73 35.88 7.48
C LYS A 124 21.20 37.33 7.46
N GLY A 125 19.92 37.53 7.79
CA GLY A 125 19.30 38.86 7.75
C GLY A 125 18.00 38.95 8.55
N THR A 126 18.11 39.47 9.77
CA THR A 126 17.05 40.06 10.62
C THR A 126 15.86 39.16 11.04
N LYS A 127 16.01 38.53 12.21
CA LYS A 127 14.92 37.86 12.95
C LYS A 127 13.82 38.85 13.41
N PRO A 128 12.56 38.39 13.54
CA PRO A 128 11.79 38.57 14.76
C PRO A 128 11.86 37.28 15.61
N LYS A 129 11.95 37.47 16.92
CA LYS A 129 12.08 36.42 17.93
C LYS A 129 10.81 35.58 18.02
N LYS A 130 10.92 34.27 17.72
CA LYS A 130 10.34 33.10 18.43
C LYS A 130 10.26 31.89 17.48
N ALA A 131 11.38 31.20 17.29
CA ALA A 131 11.38 29.79 16.90
C ALA A 131 12.71 29.22 17.39
N LYS A 132 12.63 28.38 18.40
CA LYS A 132 13.74 27.59 18.91
C LYS A 132 13.67 26.25 18.14
N ASP A 133 14.80 25.82 17.61
CA ASP A 133 15.12 24.44 17.22
C ASP A 133 14.52 23.86 15.90
N SER A 134 15.26 23.98 14.79
CA SER A 134 15.75 22.86 13.96
C SER A 134 16.36 23.39 12.65
N ARG A 135 17.44 22.77 12.17
CA ARG A 135 18.00 23.01 10.82
C ARG A 135 17.02 22.61 9.70
N ASP A 136 15.95 21.89 10.01
CA ASP A 136 14.94 21.45 9.04
C ASP A 136 14.07 22.58 8.47
N ASN A 137 13.99 23.75 9.09
CA ASN A 137 13.17 24.87 8.59
C ASN A 137 13.73 25.59 7.33
N GLN A 138 14.76 25.03 6.66
CA GLN A 138 15.34 25.56 5.43
C GLN A 138 15.30 24.59 4.24
N ILE A 139 14.63 23.44 4.39
CA ILE A 139 14.51 22.44 3.31
C ILE A 139 13.23 22.68 2.51
N ASN A 140 13.36 22.77 1.20
CA ASN A 140 12.26 22.87 0.25
C ASN A 140 12.18 21.55 -0.54
N PRO A 141 11.24 20.66 -0.24
CA PRO A 141 11.18 19.37 -0.93
C PRO A 141 10.67 19.54 -2.36
N ILE A 142 11.34 18.87 -3.31
CA ILE A 142 11.10 19.07 -4.76
C ILE A 142 10.50 17.84 -5.43
N ALA A 143 10.93 16.64 -5.05
CA ALA A 143 10.49 15.41 -5.66
C ALA A 143 10.60 14.24 -4.69
N TRP A 144 9.74 13.24 -4.83
CA TRP A 144 9.71 12.07 -3.95
C TRP A 144 9.46 10.77 -4.71
N ALA A 145 9.91 9.66 -4.14
CA ALA A 145 9.58 8.31 -4.61
C ALA A 145 9.55 7.32 -3.45
N ASN A 146 8.69 6.32 -3.54
CA ASN A 146 8.72 5.17 -2.65
C ASN A 146 8.99 3.90 -3.46
N THR A 147 9.62 2.92 -2.82
CA THR A 147 9.82 1.58 -3.38
C THR A 147 9.69 0.54 -2.28
N SER A 148 9.26 -0.67 -2.62
CA SER A 148 9.18 -1.77 -1.66
C SER A 148 10.57 -2.34 -1.38
N VAL A 149 10.89 -2.70 -0.14
CA VAL A 149 12.18 -3.35 0.20
C VAL A 149 12.23 -4.77 -0.38
N TYR A 150 11.12 -5.49 -0.27
CA TYR A 150 10.93 -6.80 -0.90
C TYR A 150 10.09 -6.67 -2.18
N ASP A 151 10.32 -7.51 -3.18
CA ASP A 151 9.48 -7.59 -4.37
C ASP A 151 8.19 -8.40 -4.11
N PHE A 152 7.34 -8.59 -5.13
CA PHE A 152 6.08 -9.33 -4.98
C PHE A 152 6.28 -10.83 -4.66
N LYS A 153 7.46 -11.39 -4.94
CA LYS A 153 7.83 -12.77 -4.60
C LYS A 153 8.47 -12.89 -3.22
N GLY A 154 8.63 -11.77 -2.52
CA GLY A 154 9.31 -11.71 -1.23
C GLY A 154 10.83 -11.70 -1.35
N GLN A 155 11.40 -11.49 -2.53
CA GLN A 155 12.84 -11.37 -2.69
C GLN A 155 13.30 -9.98 -2.25
N LEU A 156 14.37 -9.93 -1.45
CA LEU A 156 14.99 -8.66 -1.07
C LEU A 156 15.57 -8.02 -2.33
N ARG A 157 15.28 -6.74 -2.57
CA ARG A 157 15.83 -6.04 -3.74
C ARG A 157 17.35 -5.88 -3.59
N THR A 158 18.07 -6.14 -4.68
CA THR A 158 19.54 -6.05 -4.76
C THR A 158 19.94 -5.52 -6.14
N GLY A 159 21.06 -4.79 -6.24
CA GLY A 159 21.60 -4.29 -7.50
C GLY A 159 21.07 -2.92 -7.89
N ASP A 160 21.24 -2.57 -9.16
CA ASP A 160 21.05 -1.21 -9.68
C ASP A 160 19.59 -0.92 -10.01
N PHE A 161 19.10 0.25 -9.60
CA PHE A 161 17.74 0.71 -9.84
C PHE A 161 17.71 2.18 -10.24
N THR A 162 16.77 2.52 -11.12
CA THR A 162 16.37 3.89 -11.41
C THR A 162 14.94 4.09 -10.94
N LEU A 163 14.73 5.04 -10.04
CA LEU A 163 13.42 5.50 -9.60
C LEU A 163 13.06 6.78 -10.36
N TYR A 164 11.84 6.86 -10.87
CA TYR A 164 11.30 8.06 -11.50
C TYR A 164 10.36 8.75 -10.53
N LEU A 165 10.73 9.95 -10.09
CA LEU A 165 10.11 10.61 -8.95
C LEU A 165 8.84 11.36 -9.35
N TRP A 166 7.95 11.49 -8.37
CA TRP A 166 6.79 12.37 -8.41
C TRP A 166 7.19 13.77 -7.96
N THR A 167 6.57 14.78 -8.55
CA THR A 167 6.71 16.16 -8.09
C THR A 167 6.13 16.30 -6.69
N TYR A 168 6.82 17.01 -5.81
CA TYR A 168 6.28 17.36 -4.52
C TYR A 168 5.18 18.41 -4.70
N ALA A 169 3.95 18.11 -4.27
CA ALA A 169 2.84 19.02 -4.42
C ALA A 169 2.75 19.95 -3.19
N GLU A 170 2.38 21.22 -3.40
CA GLU A 170 2.32 22.23 -2.34
C GLU A 170 1.21 21.95 -1.30
N ASP A 171 0.23 21.11 -1.64
CA ASP A 171 -0.93 20.77 -0.82
C ASP A 171 -0.71 19.55 0.09
N ILE A 172 0.51 19.00 0.14
CA ILE A 172 0.80 17.89 1.05
C ILE A 172 0.90 18.41 2.49
N MET A 173 -0.22 18.31 3.20
CA MET A 173 -0.42 18.69 4.60
C MET A 173 0.31 17.70 5.54
N SER A 174 1.65 17.75 5.57
CA SER A 174 2.47 16.94 6.48
C SER A 174 3.64 17.76 6.99
N ASP A 175 3.86 17.74 8.31
CA ASP A 175 5.06 18.32 8.92
C ASP A 175 6.32 17.51 8.54
N ASP A 176 6.14 16.22 8.21
CA ASP A 176 7.21 15.36 7.70
C ASP A 176 7.38 15.52 6.18
N VAL A 177 8.64 15.64 5.77
CA VAL A 177 9.03 15.77 4.35
C VAL A 177 8.85 14.46 3.58
N LEU A 178 9.01 13.30 4.22
CA LEU A 178 8.85 12.00 3.58
C LEU A 178 7.36 11.65 3.40
N HIS A 179 7.03 10.90 2.34
CA HIS A 179 5.65 10.51 2.02
C HIS A 179 5.40 9.00 2.08
N PRO A 180 5.47 8.36 3.25
CA PRO A 180 5.37 6.89 3.37
C PRO A 180 4.02 6.31 2.93
N LEU A 181 2.96 7.12 2.98
CA LEU A 181 1.62 6.75 2.51
C LEU A 181 1.43 6.91 1.00
N GLY A 182 2.40 7.54 0.32
CA GLY A 182 2.40 7.71 -1.13
C GLY A 182 2.59 6.39 -1.90
N THR A 183 2.30 6.43 -3.21
CA THR A 183 2.45 5.28 -4.11
C THR A 183 3.90 4.78 -4.19
N ILE A 184 4.08 3.48 -4.37
CA ILE A 184 5.38 2.87 -4.70
C ILE A 184 5.64 2.76 -6.22
N VAL A 185 4.68 3.22 -7.02
CA VAL A 185 4.77 3.18 -8.48
C VAL A 185 5.66 4.32 -8.96
N ASN A 186 6.63 4.01 -9.82
CA ASN A 186 7.43 5.02 -10.49
C ASN A 186 6.56 5.96 -11.33
N ASN A 187 6.95 7.22 -11.43
CA ASN A 187 6.29 8.16 -12.32
C ASN A 187 6.38 7.65 -13.78
N PRO A 188 5.23 7.41 -14.46
CA PRO A 188 5.25 6.89 -15.83
C PRO A 188 5.80 7.90 -16.84
N ASN A 189 5.84 9.18 -16.49
CA ASN A 189 6.44 10.22 -17.32
C ASN A 189 7.97 10.26 -17.18
N THR A 190 8.64 9.18 -17.63
CA THR A 190 10.10 8.98 -17.50
C THR A 190 10.95 10.02 -18.24
N GLU A 191 10.36 10.71 -19.22
CA GLU A 191 11.05 11.73 -20.02
C GLU A 191 11.33 12.99 -19.20
N TYR A 192 10.32 13.49 -18.47
CA TYR A 192 10.35 14.77 -17.75
C TYR A 192 10.46 14.63 -16.22
N SER A 193 10.32 13.42 -15.67
CA SER A 193 10.49 13.20 -14.23
C SER A 193 11.96 13.16 -13.83
N THR A 194 12.24 13.71 -12.65
CA THR A 194 13.53 13.54 -11.97
C THR A 194 13.81 12.05 -11.76
N ALA A 195 15.02 11.61 -12.09
CA ALA A 195 15.45 10.23 -11.98
C ALA A 195 16.50 10.10 -10.88
N LEU A 196 16.28 9.16 -9.95
CA LEU A 196 17.21 8.79 -8.89
C LEU A 196 17.79 7.41 -9.19
N THR A 197 19.10 7.32 -9.35
CA THR A 197 19.81 6.05 -9.48
C THR A 197 20.40 5.64 -8.14
N LEU A 198 20.24 4.36 -7.81
CA LEU A 198 20.73 3.80 -6.55
C LEU A 198 21.05 2.32 -6.70
N VAL A 199 21.88 1.82 -5.80
CA VAL A 199 22.24 0.40 -5.69
C VAL A 199 21.75 -0.14 -4.37
N PHE A 200 20.90 -1.16 -4.40
CA PHE A 200 20.57 -1.94 -3.21
C PHE A 200 21.73 -2.89 -2.88
N LYS A 201 22.22 -2.86 -1.64
CA LYS A 201 23.32 -3.72 -1.19
C LYS A 201 22.97 -5.20 -1.42
N THR A 202 23.94 -5.95 -1.92
CA THR A 202 23.84 -7.42 -2.01
C THR A 202 24.39 -8.03 -0.73
N TYR A 203 23.57 -8.74 0.03
CA TYR A 203 23.96 -9.35 1.31
C TYR A 203 24.41 -10.79 1.18
N ALA A 204 23.82 -11.53 0.23
CA ALA A 204 23.97 -12.97 0.17
C ALA A 204 24.83 -13.35 -1.04
N ASN A 205 26.15 -13.39 -0.88
CA ASN A 205 27.15 -13.71 -1.92
C ASN A 205 26.65 -14.76 -2.95
N ASP A 206 26.21 -14.30 -4.13
CA ASP A 206 25.59 -15.08 -5.23
C ASP A 206 24.27 -15.83 -4.94
N GLN A 207 23.69 -15.69 -3.75
CA GLN A 207 22.38 -16.21 -3.36
C GLN A 207 21.28 -15.15 -3.48
N ILE A 208 20.03 -15.60 -3.54
CA ILE A 208 18.85 -14.73 -3.52
C ILE A 208 18.31 -14.71 -2.09
N ALA A 209 18.33 -13.56 -1.43
CA ALA A 209 17.71 -13.36 -0.13
C ALA A 209 16.19 -13.22 -0.29
N VAL A 210 15.42 -14.01 0.45
CA VAL A 210 13.96 -14.04 0.38
C VAL A 210 13.38 -14.00 1.79
N PHE A 211 12.31 -13.23 1.97
CA PHE A 211 11.52 -13.23 3.20
C PHE A 211 11.08 -14.66 3.54
N PRO A 212 11.14 -15.08 4.82
CA PRO A 212 10.76 -16.43 5.23
C PRO A 212 9.34 -16.78 4.80
N ARG A 213 9.10 -18.08 4.57
CA ARG A 213 7.76 -18.58 4.27
C ARG A 213 6.89 -18.52 5.52
N LEU A 214 5.58 -18.54 5.29
CA LEU A 214 4.58 -18.48 6.35
C LEU A 214 4.83 -19.54 7.43
N GLU A 215 5.14 -20.78 7.05
CA GLU A 215 5.38 -21.86 8.00
C GLU A 215 6.57 -21.54 8.91
N THR A 216 7.68 -21.04 8.34
CA THR A 216 8.86 -20.65 9.12
C THR A 216 8.59 -19.48 10.07
N VAL A 217 7.76 -18.52 9.64
CA VAL A 217 7.37 -17.40 10.50
C VAL A 217 6.51 -17.90 11.67
N MET A 218 5.59 -18.83 11.41
CA MET A 218 4.73 -19.43 12.43
C MET A 218 5.52 -20.27 13.43
N ASP A 219 6.41 -21.14 12.95
CA ASP A 219 7.27 -21.98 13.82
C ASP A 219 8.08 -21.10 14.80
N PHE A 220 8.68 -20.02 14.28
CA PHE A 220 9.40 -19.06 15.10
C PHE A 220 8.50 -18.34 16.11
N ALA A 221 7.31 -17.92 15.67
CA ALA A 221 6.36 -17.25 16.55
C ALA A 221 5.88 -18.18 17.69
N GLU A 222 5.65 -19.46 17.41
CA GLU A 222 5.22 -20.45 18.42
C GLU A 222 6.35 -20.74 19.42
N GLU A 223 7.60 -20.80 18.96
CA GLU A 223 8.76 -20.89 19.86
C GLU A 223 8.89 -19.66 20.76
N MET A 224 8.69 -18.47 20.23
CA MET A 224 8.76 -17.22 21.01
C MET A 224 7.64 -17.15 22.04
N GLU A 225 6.42 -17.51 21.67
CA GLU A 225 5.28 -17.54 22.58
C GLU A 225 5.48 -18.56 23.72
N LYS A 226 6.05 -19.73 23.42
CA LYS A 226 6.40 -20.71 24.44
C LYS A 226 7.39 -20.15 25.45
N ARG A 227 8.43 -19.44 24.99
CA ARG A 227 9.42 -18.80 25.87
C ARG A 227 8.78 -17.70 26.72
N ASP A 228 7.89 -16.89 26.14
CA ASP A 228 7.16 -15.85 26.88
C ASP A 228 6.31 -16.47 28.01
N LEU A 229 5.62 -17.58 27.75
CA LEU A 229 4.82 -18.31 28.75
C LEU A 229 5.70 -18.89 29.87
N GLU A 230 6.82 -19.52 29.52
CA GLU A 230 7.78 -20.05 30.51
C GLU A 230 8.34 -18.93 31.42
N MET A 231 8.64 -17.75 30.84
CA MET A 231 9.10 -16.59 31.59
C MET A 231 8.02 -16.02 32.52
N LEU A 232 6.76 -15.96 32.07
CA LEU A 232 5.62 -15.49 32.87
C LEU A 232 5.32 -16.43 34.03
N GLU A 233 5.44 -17.75 33.84
CA GLU A 233 5.29 -18.73 34.92
C GLU A 233 6.37 -18.54 36.00
N LEU A 234 7.63 -18.37 35.59
CA LEU A 234 8.73 -18.08 36.51
C LEU A 234 8.54 -16.76 37.27
N GLU A 235 8.01 -15.73 36.61
CA GLU A 235 7.74 -14.44 37.25
C GLU A 235 6.55 -14.52 38.24
N LYS A 236 5.51 -15.30 37.91
CA LYS A 236 4.41 -15.60 38.85
C LYS A 236 4.92 -16.33 40.07
N GLU A 237 5.70 -17.39 39.90
CA GLU A 237 6.31 -18.12 41.02
C GLU A 237 7.19 -17.22 41.89
N ARG A 238 7.87 -16.22 41.29
CA ARG A 238 8.66 -15.24 42.02
C ARG A 238 7.78 -14.25 42.80
N LYS A 239 6.73 -13.72 42.20
CA LYS A 239 5.79 -12.77 42.84
C LYS A 239 4.98 -13.42 43.96
N GLU A 240 4.60 -14.70 43.78
CA GLU A 240 3.97 -15.50 44.84
C GLU A 240 4.90 -15.70 46.05
N ARG A 241 6.22 -15.73 45.84
CA ARG A 241 7.23 -15.79 46.93
C ARG A 241 7.51 -14.44 47.60
N GLU A 242 7.19 -13.31 46.97
CA GLU A 242 7.54 -11.95 47.43
C GLU A 242 6.37 -11.19 48.12
N GLU A 243 5.26 -11.86 48.45
CA GLU A 243 4.07 -11.34 49.17
C GLU A 243 3.42 -10.06 48.60
N LYS A 244 2.50 -10.26 47.64
CA LYS A 244 1.11 -9.73 47.63
C LYS A 244 0.38 -10.26 46.40
N PRO A 245 -0.84 -10.82 46.52
CA PRO A 245 -1.70 -10.99 45.36
C PRO A 245 -2.15 -9.60 44.93
N GLU A 246 -1.62 -9.08 43.83
CA GLU A 246 -2.33 -8.01 43.12
C GLU A 246 -3.64 -8.64 42.63
N ASP A 247 -4.75 -8.15 43.16
CA ASP A 247 -6.09 -8.47 42.71
C ASP A 247 -6.13 -8.43 41.19
N MET A 248 -6.68 -9.50 40.61
CA MET A 248 -7.15 -9.64 39.23
C MET A 248 -7.13 -8.30 38.47
N MET A 249 -5.99 -8.00 37.83
CA MET A 249 -5.69 -6.71 37.19
C MET A 249 -6.90 -6.20 36.40
N ASP A 250 -7.36 -5.00 36.74
CA ASP A 250 -8.60 -4.39 36.24
C ASP A 250 -8.68 -4.48 34.71
N VAL A 251 -9.60 -5.32 34.22
CA VAL A 251 -10.09 -5.32 32.82
C VAL A 251 -10.36 -3.89 32.36
N GLU A 252 -10.89 -3.09 33.28
CA GLU A 252 -11.20 -1.67 33.09
C GLU A 252 -9.96 -0.81 32.85
N ARG A 253 -8.79 -1.13 33.43
CA ARG A 253 -7.52 -0.46 33.15
C ARG A 253 -7.03 -0.77 31.73
N TYR A 254 -7.16 -2.01 31.25
CA TYR A 254 -6.81 -2.35 29.87
C TYR A 254 -7.74 -1.68 28.87
N LEU A 255 -9.05 -1.71 29.15
CA LEU A 255 -10.05 -1.10 28.29
C LEU A 255 -9.90 0.43 28.26
N ARG A 256 -9.54 1.08 29.37
CA ARG A 256 -9.21 2.51 29.40
C ARG A 256 -7.94 2.80 28.61
N ALA A 257 -6.81 2.14 28.93
CA ALA A 257 -5.55 2.35 28.24
C ALA A 257 -5.68 2.13 26.72
N ALA A 258 -6.49 1.14 26.31
CA ALA A 258 -6.72 0.86 24.90
C ALA A 258 -7.78 1.78 24.27
N SER A 259 -8.74 2.31 25.03
CA SER A 259 -9.66 3.36 24.55
C SER A 259 -8.94 4.69 24.33
N ASP A 260 -8.00 5.03 25.21
CA ASP A 260 -7.18 6.23 25.14
C ASP A 260 -6.21 6.24 23.94
N ILE A 261 -6.05 5.09 23.24
CA ILE A 261 -5.29 4.98 21.98
C ILE A 261 -5.81 5.90 20.88
N GLU A 262 -7.09 6.28 20.91
CA GLU A 262 -7.67 7.22 19.94
C GLU A 262 -7.14 8.66 20.08
N SER A 263 -6.44 9.01 21.17
CA SER A 263 -6.00 10.39 21.44
C SER A 263 -4.62 10.78 20.89
N HIS A 264 -3.95 9.93 20.11
CA HIS A 264 -2.61 10.14 19.53
C HIS A 264 -1.43 10.34 20.53
N ASP A 265 -1.69 10.47 21.85
CA ASP A 265 -0.68 10.66 22.90
C ASP A 265 -0.55 9.46 23.86
N VAL A 266 -0.49 8.24 23.33
CA VAL A 266 -0.29 7.03 24.16
C VAL A 266 1.17 6.86 24.51
N HIS A 267 1.47 6.79 25.79
CA HIS A 267 2.83 6.54 26.26
C HIS A 267 3.31 5.15 25.83
N ASP A 268 4.59 4.99 25.47
CA ASP A 268 5.10 3.71 24.98
C ASP A 268 5.02 2.59 26.02
N GLN A 269 4.94 2.93 27.32
CA GLN A 269 4.68 1.95 28.38
C GLN A 269 3.28 1.33 28.25
N ASP A 270 2.27 2.13 27.90
CA ASP A 270 0.89 1.65 27.73
C ASP A 270 0.76 0.78 26.48
N LYS A 271 1.46 1.13 25.39
CA LYS A 271 1.53 0.27 24.19
C LYS A 271 2.12 -1.09 24.52
N LYS A 272 3.26 -1.13 25.22
CA LYS A 272 3.89 -2.39 25.65
C LYS A 272 2.97 -3.19 26.55
N PHE A 273 2.28 -2.52 27.46
CA PHE A 273 1.31 -3.17 28.35
C PHE A 273 0.15 -3.82 27.57
N VAL A 274 -0.45 -3.10 26.61
CA VAL A 274 -1.51 -3.65 25.75
C VAL A 274 -1.01 -4.84 24.93
N TRP A 275 0.20 -4.74 24.34
CA TRP A 275 0.80 -5.82 23.57
C TRP A 275 1.08 -7.07 24.40
N GLN A 276 1.56 -6.92 25.65
CA GLN A 276 1.79 -8.04 26.57
C GLN A 276 0.50 -8.81 26.89
N HIS A 277 -0.65 -8.12 26.90
CA HIS A 277 -1.95 -8.71 27.25
C HIS A 277 -2.82 -9.04 26.03
N ARG A 278 -2.24 -9.05 24.83
CA ARG A 278 -2.93 -9.32 23.56
C ARG A 278 -3.81 -10.57 23.55
N ARG A 279 -3.36 -11.69 24.14
CA ARG A 279 -4.12 -12.95 24.23
C ARG A 279 -5.35 -12.82 25.12
N TYR A 280 -5.24 -12.08 26.22
CA TYR A 280 -6.37 -11.77 27.09
C TYR A 280 -7.40 -10.92 26.34
N LEU A 281 -6.94 -9.84 25.67
CA LEU A 281 -7.82 -8.96 24.89
C LEU A 281 -8.50 -9.70 23.73
N MET A 282 -7.83 -10.65 23.08
CA MET A 282 -8.43 -11.51 22.06
C MET A 282 -9.66 -12.28 22.60
N MET A 283 -9.58 -12.78 23.84
CA MET A 283 -10.64 -13.59 24.45
C MET A 283 -11.82 -12.74 24.95
N TYR A 284 -11.55 -11.58 25.53
CA TYR A 284 -12.57 -10.78 26.22
C TYR A 284 -13.02 -9.53 25.45
N SER A 285 -12.25 -9.06 24.47
CA SER A 285 -12.52 -7.82 23.73
C SER A 285 -11.91 -7.85 22.31
N PRO A 286 -12.35 -8.77 21.44
CA PRO A 286 -11.74 -8.99 20.12
C PRO A 286 -11.80 -7.77 19.19
N ASP A 287 -12.78 -6.89 19.36
CA ASP A 287 -12.94 -5.63 18.59
C ASP A 287 -11.78 -4.65 18.79
N MET A 288 -10.91 -4.91 19.76
CA MET A 288 -9.70 -4.13 20.05
C MET A 288 -8.52 -4.48 19.15
N PHE A 289 -8.66 -5.45 18.24
CA PHE A 289 -7.58 -5.87 17.37
C PHE A 289 -6.88 -4.74 16.61
N PRO A 290 -7.60 -3.77 15.98
CA PRO A 290 -6.94 -2.66 15.28
C PRO A 290 -6.03 -1.86 16.21
N LYS A 291 -6.46 -1.66 17.46
CA LYS A 291 -5.72 -0.92 18.49
C LYS A 291 -4.49 -1.70 18.97
N ILE A 292 -4.59 -3.02 19.13
CA ILE A 292 -3.46 -3.88 19.48
C ILE A 292 -2.37 -3.82 18.40
N LEU A 293 -2.75 -3.80 17.12
CA LEU A 293 -1.80 -3.66 16.01
C LEU A 293 -1.06 -2.32 16.01
N MET A 294 -1.65 -1.27 16.60
CA MET A 294 -0.97 0.02 16.78
C MET A 294 0.10 0.00 17.86
N CYS A 295 0.12 -1.00 18.74
CA CYS A 295 1.09 -1.17 19.82
C CYS A 295 2.35 -1.95 19.42
N ILE A 296 2.41 -2.45 18.18
CA ILE A 296 3.48 -3.32 17.70
C ILE A 296 4.73 -2.50 17.34
N ASP A 297 5.88 -3.02 17.80
CA ASP A 297 7.21 -2.61 17.36
C ASP A 297 7.54 -3.31 16.02
N TRP A 298 7.27 -2.63 14.92
CA TRP A 298 7.41 -3.19 13.55
C TRP A 298 8.85 -3.39 13.09
N ASP A 299 9.82 -2.88 13.86
CA ASP A 299 11.26 -3.03 13.70
C ASP A 299 11.83 -4.25 14.43
N LYS A 300 10.96 -5.10 15.03
CA LYS A 300 11.35 -6.35 15.69
C LYS A 300 10.63 -7.53 15.07
N ARG A 301 11.39 -8.49 14.53
CA ARG A 301 10.79 -9.69 13.94
C ARG A 301 10.02 -10.52 14.95
N GLU A 302 10.41 -10.50 16.22
CA GLU A 302 9.76 -11.22 17.31
C GLU A 302 8.30 -10.78 17.41
N ASP A 303 8.06 -9.48 17.52
CA ASP A 303 6.71 -8.92 17.64
C ASP A 303 5.92 -9.08 16.33
N VAL A 304 6.55 -8.83 15.17
CA VAL A 304 5.90 -8.99 13.86
C VAL A 304 5.47 -10.44 13.60
N SER A 305 6.28 -11.43 14.00
CA SER A 305 5.95 -12.85 13.80
C SER A 305 4.71 -13.29 14.58
N GLN A 306 4.46 -12.70 15.76
CA GLN A 306 3.29 -13.01 16.59
C GLN A 306 1.97 -12.68 15.89
N ILE A 307 1.96 -11.68 15.00
CA ILE A 307 0.76 -11.27 14.26
C ILE A 307 0.20 -12.44 13.45
N THR A 308 1.08 -13.23 12.83
CA THR A 308 0.67 -14.37 12.02
C THR A 308 -0.10 -15.41 12.85
N LEU A 309 0.31 -15.64 14.10
CA LEU A 309 -0.41 -16.53 15.02
C LEU A 309 -1.71 -15.92 15.53
N LEU A 310 -1.66 -14.65 15.93
CA LEU A 310 -2.84 -13.94 16.42
C LEU A 310 -3.94 -13.95 15.35
N VAL A 311 -3.63 -13.57 14.11
CA VAL A 311 -4.57 -13.53 13.00
C VAL A 311 -5.19 -14.91 12.70
N ARG A 312 -4.41 -15.99 12.80
CA ARG A 312 -4.90 -17.36 12.61
C ARG A 312 -6.00 -17.71 13.61
N ASP A 313 -5.82 -17.28 14.87
CA ASP A 313 -6.67 -17.67 15.98
C ASP A 313 -7.73 -16.59 16.32
N TRP A 314 -7.64 -15.39 15.72
CA TRP A 314 -8.49 -14.25 16.05
C TRP A 314 -9.95 -14.49 15.61
N PRO A 315 -10.95 -14.24 16.47
CA PRO A 315 -12.35 -14.35 16.08
C PRO A 315 -12.72 -13.30 15.02
N LYS A 316 -13.62 -13.62 14.09
CA LYS A 316 -14.06 -12.67 13.05
C LYS A 316 -14.56 -11.36 13.68
N LEU A 317 -14.11 -10.25 13.11
CA LEU A 317 -14.50 -8.92 13.56
C LEU A 317 -15.84 -8.48 12.95
N PRO A 318 -16.54 -7.55 13.62
CA PRO A 318 -17.61 -6.77 13.02
C PRO A 318 -17.13 -6.04 11.75
N LEU A 319 -18.08 -5.75 10.85
CA LEU A 319 -17.81 -5.16 9.54
C LEU A 319 -17.03 -3.85 9.63
N GLU A 320 -17.42 -2.97 10.55
CA GLU A 320 -16.81 -1.65 10.72
C GLU A 320 -15.32 -1.77 11.13
N LYS A 321 -15.02 -2.73 12.01
CA LYS A 321 -13.65 -2.99 12.46
C LYS A 321 -12.82 -3.70 11.41
N ALA A 322 -13.42 -4.61 10.64
CA ALA A 322 -12.74 -5.22 9.50
C ALA A 322 -12.40 -4.19 8.41
N LEU A 323 -13.29 -3.24 8.12
CA LEU A 323 -13.03 -2.16 7.16
C LEU A 323 -11.89 -1.24 7.62
N GLU A 324 -11.78 -0.97 8.93
CA GLU A 324 -10.67 -0.20 9.52
C GLU A 324 -9.30 -0.83 9.18
N LEU A 325 -9.19 -2.15 9.25
CA LEU A 325 -7.96 -2.90 8.93
C LEU A 325 -7.53 -2.84 7.46
N LEU A 326 -8.36 -2.28 6.57
CA LEU A 326 -8.02 -2.04 5.17
C LEU A 326 -7.50 -0.62 4.91
N ASP A 327 -7.47 0.24 5.93
CA ASP A 327 -6.90 1.57 5.85
C ASP A 327 -5.37 1.57 5.68
N TYR A 328 -4.78 2.72 5.35
CA TYR A 328 -3.35 2.90 5.14
C TYR A 328 -2.49 2.62 6.39
N ALA A 329 -3.09 2.70 7.59
CA ALA A 329 -2.41 2.41 8.85
C ALA A 329 -2.00 0.93 8.98
N TYR A 330 -2.66 0.04 8.25
CA TYR A 330 -2.49 -1.41 8.35
C TYR A 330 -1.90 -1.97 7.06
N ALA A 331 -0.58 -2.08 7.01
CA ALA A 331 0.15 -2.55 5.83
C ALA A 331 0.37 -4.07 5.78
N ASP A 332 0.08 -4.81 6.86
CA ASP A 332 0.41 -6.23 6.96
C ASP A 332 -0.46 -7.09 6.04
N PRO A 333 0.12 -7.97 5.21
CA PRO A 333 -0.68 -8.80 4.33
C PRO A 333 -1.56 -9.80 5.08
N HIS A 334 -1.17 -10.29 6.27
CA HIS A 334 -1.96 -11.24 7.05
C HIS A 334 -3.15 -10.51 7.71
N VAL A 335 -2.91 -9.34 8.29
CA VAL A 335 -3.98 -8.48 8.85
C VAL A 335 -5.00 -8.12 7.77
N ARG A 336 -4.53 -7.67 6.59
CA ARG A 336 -5.42 -7.32 5.48
C ARG A 336 -6.15 -8.53 4.91
N GLY A 337 -5.50 -9.69 4.84
CA GLY A 337 -6.14 -10.95 4.46
C GLY A 337 -7.25 -11.35 5.43
N PHE A 338 -7.02 -11.19 6.74
CA PHE A 338 -8.02 -11.42 7.78
C PHE A 338 -9.19 -10.44 7.73
N ALA A 339 -8.91 -9.17 7.46
CA ALA A 339 -9.94 -8.18 7.21
C ALA A 339 -10.86 -8.64 6.06
N VAL A 340 -10.28 -9.07 4.94
CA VAL A 340 -11.03 -9.62 3.80
C VAL A 340 -11.81 -10.88 4.17
N GLU A 341 -11.27 -11.76 5.02
CA GLU A 341 -11.98 -12.95 5.53
C GLU A 341 -13.23 -12.58 6.34
N CYS A 342 -13.18 -11.49 7.11
CA CYS A 342 -14.34 -10.96 7.83
C CYS A 342 -15.40 -10.40 6.87
N LEU A 343 -14.99 -9.85 5.73
CA LEU A 343 -15.90 -9.32 4.71
C LEU A 343 -16.60 -10.40 3.87
N LYS A 344 -16.11 -11.65 3.86
CA LYS A 344 -16.64 -12.69 2.95
C LYS A 344 -18.13 -12.99 3.14
N ASP A 345 -18.64 -12.85 4.36
CA ASP A 345 -20.01 -13.18 4.72
C ASP A 345 -20.98 -12.01 4.49
N MET A 346 -20.49 -10.84 4.06
CA MET A 346 -21.32 -9.66 3.85
C MET A 346 -22.27 -9.81 2.64
N SER A 347 -23.48 -9.27 2.77
CA SER A 347 -24.45 -9.26 1.68
C SER A 347 -23.98 -8.40 0.50
N ASP A 348 -24.54 -8.64 -0.70
CA ASP A 348 -24.25 -7.77 -1.86
C ASP A 348 -24.74 -6.33 -1.66
N GLU A 349 -25.83 -6.13 -0.91
CA GLU A 349 -26.34 -4.79 -0.62
C GLU A 349 -25.41 -4.04 0.33
N ASP A 350 -24.92 -4.70 1.39
CA ASP A 350 -23.91 -4.10 2.28
C ASP A 350 -22.61 -3.82 1.51
N LEU A 351 -22.19 -4.76 0.66
CA LEU A 351 -20.98 -4.57 -0.17
C LEU A 351 -21.10 -3.32 -1.03
N LEU A 352 -22.27 -3.08 -1.64
CA LEU A 352 -22.51 -1.89 -2.46
C LEU A 352 -22.43 -0.58 -1.65
N LEU A 353 -22.77 -0.59 -0.36
CA LEU A 353 -22.65 0.59 0.51
C LEU A 353 -21.18 0.99 0.73
N TYR A 354 -20.28 0.01 0.81
CA TYR A 354 -18.84 0.22 1.10
C TYR A 354 -17.93 0.06 -0.12
N LEU A 355 -18.49 -0.27 -1.29
CA LEU A 355 -17.71 -0.63 -2.48
C LEU A 355 -16.75 0.48 -2.92
N LEU A 356 -17.17 1.74 -2.79
CA LEU A 356 -16.31 2.87 -3.13
C LEU A 356 -15.07 2.91 -2.21
N GLN A 357 -15.27 2.78 -0.90
CA GLN A 357 -14.21 2.77 0.10
C GLN A 357 -13.27 1.58 -0.12
N LEU A 358 -13.80 0.40 -0.45
CA LEU A 358 -13.00 -0.78 -0.79
C LEU A 358 -12.15 -0.54 -2.06
N VAL A 359 -12.70 0.12 -3.08
CA VAL A 359 -11.92 0.52 -4.27
C VAL A 359 -10.81 1.52 -3.92
N GLN A 360 -11.04 2.43 -2.97
CA GLN A 360 -9.99 3.31 -2.48
C GLN A 360 -8.92 2.53 -1.68
N ALA A 361 -9.32 1.57 -0.86
CA ALA A 361 -8.42 0.73 -0.08
C ALA A 361 -7.48 -0.10 -0.97
N ILE A 362 -7.89 -0.46 -2.20
CA ILE A 362 -7.00 -1.09 -3.19
C ILE A 362 -5.73 -0.25 -3.41
N LYS A 363 -5.77 1.09 -3.29
CA LYS A 363 -4.60 1.95 -3.50
C LYS A 363 -3.51 1.77 -2.44
N HIS A 364 -3.88 1.28 -1.25
CA HIS A 364 -2.94 1.02 -0.15
C HIS A 364 -2.27 -0.36 -0.24
N GLU A 365 -2.74 -1.24 -1.12
CA GLU A 365 -2.12 -2.54 -1.35
C GLU A 365 -0.71 -2.38 -1.94
N LEU A 366 0.27 -3.13 -1.41
CA LEU A 366 1.65 -3.01 -1.90
C LEU A 366 1.81 -3.66 -3.29
N TYR A 367 1.11 -4.76 -3.55
CA TYR A 367 1.22 -5.53 -4.79
C TYR A 367 -0.12 -5.64 -5.52
N LEU A 368 -0.04 -5.93 -6.83
CA LEU A 368 -1.21 -6.03 -7.71
C LEU A 368 -2.14 -7.19 -7.34
N GLU A 369 -1.54 -8.34 -6.99
CA GLU A 369 -2.28 -9.50 -6.51
C GLU A 369 -2.35 -9.46 -4.98
N ASN A 370 -3.57 -9.38 -4.44
CA ASN A 370 -3.86 -9.39 -3.02
C ASN A 370 -5.30 -9.90 -2.79
N ASP A 371 -5.65 -10.19 -1.54
CA ASP A 371 -6.93 -10.80 -1.20
C ASP A 371 -8.12 -9.87 -1.43
N LEU A 372 -7.95 -8.56 -1.23
CA LEU A 372 -9.00 -7.56 -1.46
C LEU A 372 -9.40 -7.50 -2.93
N VAL A 373 -8.42 -7.43 -3.84
CA VAL A 373 -8.67 -7.44 -5.29
C VAL A 373 -9.33 -8.75 -5.72
N LYS A 374 -8.86 -9.90 -5.21
CA LYS A 374 -9.48 -11.22 -5.49
C LYS A 374 -10.92 -11.28 -5.01
N PHE A 375 -11.21 -10.79 -3.81
CA PHE A 375 -12.55 -10.71 -3.25
C PHE A 375 -13.48 -9.86 -4.12
N LEU A 376 -13.08 -8.63 -4.43
CA LEU A 376 -13.90 -7.69 -5.21
C LEU A 376 -14.19 -8.22 -6.62
N ILE A 377 -13.19 -8.77 -7.31
CA ILE A 377 -13.39 -9.38 -8.63
C ILE A 377 -14.36 -10.57 -8.53
N ARG A 378 -14.19 -11.48 -7.57
CA ARG A 378 -15.09 -12.64 -7.40
C ARG A 378 -16.54 -12.20 -7.15
N ARG A 379 -16.76 -11.21 -6.27
CA ARG A 379 -18.12 -10.68 -6.00
C ARG A 379 -18.71 -10.00 -7.24
N ALA A 380 -17.91 -9.20 -7.95
CA ALA A 380 -18.32 -8.53 -9.19
C ALA A 380 -18.67 -9.50 -10.35
N LEU A 381 -17.94 -10.61 -10.48
CA LEU A 381 -18.23 -11.64 -11.48
C LEU A 381 -19.48 -12.45 -11.15
N THR A 382 -19.85 -12.53 -9.87
CA THR A 382 -21.04 -13.26 -9.39
C THR A 382 -22.29 -12.38 -9.42
N ASN A 383 -22.15 -11.09 -9.15
CA ASN A 383 -23.25 -10.13 -9.13
C ASN A 383 -22.98 -8.96 -10.09
N GLN A 384 -23.75 -8.90 -11.19
CA GLN A 384 -23.59 -7.89 -12.23
C GLN A 384 -23.78 -6.45 -11.72
N ARG A 385 -24.60 -6.22 -10.68
CA ARG A 385 -24.79 -4.89 -10.07
C ARG A 385 -23.51 -4.44 -9.37
N VAL A 386 -22.89 -5.31 -8.58
CA VAL A 386 -21.56 -5.07 -7.97
C VAL A 386 -20.52 -4.80 -9.06
N GLY A 387 -20.48 -5.65 -10.08
CA GLY A 387 -19.53 -5.48 -11.18
C GLY A 387 -19.74 -4.20 -12.01
N HIS A 388 -20.98 -3.73 -12.16
CA HIS A 388 -21.30 -2.45 -12.79
C HIS A 388 -20.66 -1.28 -12.04
N PHE A 389 -20.87 -1.20 -10.72
CA PHE A 389 -20.30 -0.11 -9.92
C PHE A 389 -18.78 -0.23 -9.78
N LEU A 390 -18.24 -1.44 -9.59
CA LEU A 390 -16.80 -1.67 -9.56
C LEU A 390 -16.13 -1.18 -10.86
N PHE A 391 -16.71 -1.50 -12.02
CA PHE A 391 -16.23 -1.01 -13.30
C PHE A 391 -16.18 0.52 -13.34
N TRP A 392 -17.26 1.20 -12.95
CA TRP A 392 -17.32 2.66 -13.02
C TRP A 392 -16.39 3.36 -12.04
N TYR A 393 -16.26 2.86 -10.81
CA TYR A 393 -15.33 3.42 -9.82
C TYR A 393 -13.86 3.30 -10.26
N LEU A 394 -13.47 2.15 -10.81
CA LEU A 394 -12.11 1.99 -11.35
C LEU A 394 -11.92 2.84 -12.62
N ARG A 395 -12.91 2.84 -13.51
CA ARG A 395 -12.84 3.53 -14.80
C ARG A 395 -12.78 5.06 -14.64
N SER A 396 -13.40 5.61 -13.61
CA SER A 396 -13.39 7.05 -13.32
C SER A 396 -12.03 7.59 -12.87
N GLU A 397 -11.09 6.73 -12.51
CA GLU A 397 -9.76 7.11 -12.03
C GLU A 397 -8.62 6.67 -12.96
N MET A 398 -8.93 6.15 -14.16
CA MET A 398 -7.92 5.69 -15.11
C MET A 398 -6.95 6.79 -15.59
N GLN A 399 -7.34 8.05 -15.49
CA GLN A 399 -6.47 9.20 -15.79
C GLN A 399 -5.42 9.46 -14.71
N VAL A 400 -5.57 8.90 -13.50
CA VAL A 400 -4.62 9.07 -12.41
C VAL A 400 -3.44 8.13 -12.65
N PRO A 401 -2.24 8.63 -13.02
CA PRO A 401 -1.18 7.77 -13.53
C PRO A 401 -0.71 6.74 -12.49
N ALA A 402 -0.67 7.14 -11.20
CA ALA A 402 -0.24 6.30 -10.09
C ALA A 402 -1.05 5.00 -9.89
N VAL A 403 -2.32 4.95 -10.31
CA VAL A 403 -3.21 3.78 -10.14
C VAL A 403 -3.63 3.15 -11.46
N SER A 404 -3.40 3.85 -12.58
CA SER A 404 -3.84 3.46 -13.93
C SER A 404 -3.52 2.01 -14.32
N VAL A 405 -2.30 1.53 -14.07
CA VAL A 405 -1.90 0.15 -14.37
C VAL A 405 -2.69 -0.84 -13.52
N ARG A 406 -2.78 -0.58 -12.21
CA ARG A 406 -3.50 -1.46 -11.27
C ARG A 406 -4.98 -1.55 -11.62
N PHE A 407 -5.63 -0.40 -11.77
CA PHE A 407 -7.06 -0.35 -12.10
C PHE A 407 -7.33 -0.90 -13.49
N GLY A 408 -6.44 -0.65 -14.46
CA GLY A 408 -6.50 -1.21 -15.80
C GLY A 408 -6.48 -2.75 -15.81
N LEU A 409 -5.58 -3.37 -15.05
CA LEU A 409 -5.49 -4.83 -14.94
C LEU A 409 -6.72 -5.44 -14.27
N ILE A 410 -7.28 -4.78 -13.25
CA ILE A 410 -8.52 -5.22 -12.59
C ILE A 410 -9.70 -5.12 -13.56
N LEU A 411 -9.81 -4.00 -14.28
CA LEU A 411 -10.82 -3.80 -15.31
C LEU A 411 -10.71 -4.85 -16.41
N GLU A 412 -9.49 -5.16 -16.87
CA GLU A 412 -9.24 -6.20 -17.86
C GLU A 412 -9.71 -7.57 -17.37
N ALA A 413 -9.34 -7.94 -16.14
CA ALA A 413 -9.75 -9.21 -15.54
C ALA A 413 -11.28 -9.34 -15.45
N TYR A 414 -11.96 -8.27 -15.01
CA TYR A 414 -13.40 -8.22 -14.94
C TYR A 414 -14.07 -8.33 -16.33
N CYS A 415 -13.59 -7.56 -17.31
CA CYS A 415 -14.13 -7.59 -18.68
C CYS A 415 -13.99 -8.99 -19.31
N ARG A 416 -12.83 -9.64 -19.12
CA ARG A 416 -12.60 -11.01 -19.62
C ARG A 416 -13.54 -12.03 -18.96
N GLY A 417 -13.90 -11.83 -17.70
CA GLY A 417 -14.80 -12.71 -16.94
C GLY A 417 -16.31 -12.45 -17.16
N CYS A 418 -16.71 -11.24 -17.56
CA CYS A 418 -18.11 -10.84 -17.77
C CYS A 418 -18.37 -10.28 -19.17
N GLN A 419 -18.13 -11.07 -20.21
CA GLN A 419 -18.23 -10.63 -21.61
C GLN A 419 -19.61 -10.11 -22.02
N GLU A 420 -20.70 -10.73 -21.53
CA GLU A 420 -22.07 -10.27 -21.83
C GLU A 420 -22.33 -8.85 -21.30
N HIS A 421 -21.79 -8.53 -20.12
CA HIS A 421 -21.94 -7.21 -19.53
C HIS A 421 -21.13 -6.14 -20.29
N MET A 422 -19.99 -6.51 -20.89
CA MET A 422 -19.15 -5.57 -21.66
C MET A 422 -19.94 -4.85 -22.76
N CYS A 423 -20.86 -5.54 -23.45
CA CYS A 423 -21.68 -4.91 -24.48
C CYS A 423 -22.54 -3.76 -23.93
N SER A 424 -23.07 -3.89 -22.71
CA SER A 424 -23.82 -2.82 -22.04
C SER A 424 -22.89 -1.68 -21.64
N LEU A 425 -21.74 -1.98 -21.04
CA LEU A 425 -20.75 -0.97 -20.63
C LEU A 425 -20.22 -0.17 -21.82
N GLN A 426 -19.98 -0.82 -22.97
CA GLN A 426 -19.56 -0.14 -24.21
C GLN A 426 -20.64 0.81 -24.75
N LYS A 427 -21.92 0.47 -24.63
CA LYS A 427 -23.02 1.39 -24.99
C LYS A 427 -23.06 2.59 -24.04
N GLN A 428 -22.88 2.37 -22.74
CA GLN A 428 -22.78 3.44 -21.75
C GLN A 428 -21.58 4.36 -22.00
N LEU A 429 -20.40 3.81 -22.29
CA LEU A 429 -19.20 4.59 -22.63
C LEU A 429 -19.43 5.47 -23.87
N ARG A 430 -19.98 4.90 -24.95
CA ARG A 430 -20.32 5.67 -26.16
C ARG A 430 -21.31 6.80 -25.88
N LEU A 431 -22.27 6.58 -24.97
CA LEU A 431 -23.20 7.62 -24.54
C LEU A 431 -22.46 8.74 -23.80
N ILE A 432 -21.58 8.42 -22.85
CA ILE A 432 -20.79 9.44 -22.14
C ILE A 432 -19.92 10.23 -23.11
N ASP A 433 -19.26 9.58 -24.04
CA ASP A 433 -18.36 10.26 -24.99
C ASP A 433 -19.14 11.24 -25.88
N LYS A 434 -20.33 10.87 -26.34
CA LYS A 434 -21.24 11.78 -27.05
C LYS A 434 -21.67 12.95 -26.16
N MET A 435 -22.02 12.69 -24.90
CA MET A 435 -22.40 13.75 -23.96
C MET A 435 -21.24 14.72 -23.70
N LYS A 436 -20.02 14.22 -23.51
CA LYS A 436 -18.81 15.04 -23.35
C LYS A 436 -18.58 15.92 -24.58
N GLN A 437 -18.69 15.37 -25.79
CA GLN A 437 -18.59 16.15 -27.03
C GLN A 437 -19.64 17.28 -27.08
N CYS A 438 -20.88 16.99 -26.70
CA CYS A 438 -21.91 18.03 -26.61
C CYS A 438 -21.60 19.09 -25.55
N THR A 439 -21.09 18.69 -24.37
CA THR A 439 -20.69 19.64 -23.33
C THR A 439 -19.61 20.60 -23.83
N GLU A 440 -18.61 20.12 -24.57
CA GLU A 440 -17.56 20.97 -25.14
C GLU A 440 -18.13 22.00 -26.14
N VAL A 441 -18.99 21.56 -27.07
CA VAL A 441 -19.64 22.45 -28.05
C VAL A 441 -20.49 23.52 -27.38
N VAL A 442 -21.20 23.15 -26.30
CA VAL A 442 -22.03 24.08 -25.52
C VAL A 442 -21.15 25.08 -24.76
N ARG A 443 -20.03 24.62 -24.18
CA ARG A 443 -19.09 25.45 -23.41
C ARG A 443 -18.44 26.56 -24.24
N GLU A 444 -18.29 26.34 -25.55
CA GLU A 444 -17.80 27.38 -26.47
C GLU A 444 -18.80 28.53 -26.69
N LYS A 445 -20.09 28.34 -26.37
CA LYS A 445 -21.12 29.36 -26.59
C LYS A 445 -21.22 30.27 -25.37
N ARG A 446 -20.84 31.54 -25.56
CA ARG A 446 -20.93 32.58 -24.51
C ARG A 446 -22.36 33.05 -24.22
N ASP A 447 -23.25 32.92 -25.19
CA ASP A 447 -24.66 33.33 -25.07
C ASP A 447 -25.56 32.14 -24.71
N LYS A 448 -26.47 32.34 -23.76
CA LYS A 448 -27.33 31.28 -23.21
C LYS A 448 -28.29 30.68 -24.23
N GLU A 449 -28.89 31.49 -25.10
CA GLU A 449 -29.83 30.98 -26.12
C GLU A 449 -29.07 30.26 -27.23
N LYS A 450 -27.90 30.76 -27.63
CA LYS A 450 -27.01 30.04 -28.56
C LYS A 450 -26.51 28.72 -27.98
N ALA A 451 -26.17 28.69 -26.68
CA ALA A 451 -25.78 27.47 -25.98
C ALA A 451 -26.93 26.43 -25.95
N LYS A 452 -28.15 26.89 -25.68
CA LYS A 452 -29.36 26.04 -25.69
C LYS A 452 -29.66 25.47 -27.08
N ILE A 453 -29.55 26.28 -28.13
CA ILE A 453 -29.71 25.81 -29.52
C ILE A 453 -28.62 24.79 -29.85
N ALA A 454 -27.36 25.09 -29.55
CA ALA A 454 -26.24 24.17 -29.79
C ALA A 454 -26.39 22.84 -29.04
N MET A 455 -26.91 22.86 -27.81
CA MET A 455 -27.23 21.66 -27.05
C MET A 455 -28.30 20.82 -27.76
N LYS A 456 -29.42 21.43 -28.17
CA LYS A 456 -30.51 20.72 -28.87
C LYS A 456 -30.04 20.11 -30.19
N GLU A 457 -29.26 20.87 -30.96
CA GLU A 457 -28.68 20.37 -32.20
C GLU A 457 -27.73 19.20 -31.93
N CYS A 458 -26.82 19.33 -30.98
CA CYS A 458 -25.87 18.27 -30.66
C CYS A 458 -26.58 17.00 -30.19
N LEU A 459 -27.58 17.13 -29.31
CA LEU A 459 -28.35 16.00 -28.85
C LEU A 459 -29.15 15.35 -29.99
N GLY A 460 -29.67 16.12 -30.93
CA GLY A 460 -30.39 15.62 -32.11
C GLY A 460 -29.50 15.00 -33.20
N ARG A 461 -28.18 15.23 -33.19
CA ARG A 461 -27.24 14.68 -34.20
C ARG A 461 -26.92 13.21 -34.01
N TYR A 462 -27.11 12.66 -32.81
CA TYR A 462 -26.72 11.30 -32.50
C TYR A 462 -27.93 10.37 -32.44
N GLU A 463 -27.79 9.20 -33.07
CA GLU A 463 -28.65 8.06 -32.75
C GLU A 463 -28.21 7.46 -31.41
N TYR A 464 -29.13 7.38 -30.45
CA TYR A 464 -28.90 6.76 -29.15
C TYR A 464 -29.38 5.32 -29.17
N SER A 465 -28.47 4.38 -28.96
CA SER A 465 -28.86 2.99 -28.73
C SER A 465 -29.44 2.82 -27.34
N VAL A 466 -30.46 1.97 -27.20
CA VAL A 466 -30.99 1.56 -25.88
C VAL A 466 -29.85 1.06 -25.00
N THR A 467 -29.71 1.65 -23.82
CA THR A 467 -28.67 1.34 -22.83
C THR A 467 -29.25 1.30 -21.42
N ARG A 468 -28.48 0.82 -20.44
CA ARG A 468 -28.83 0.94 -19.01
C ARG A 468 -28.27 2.24 -18.44
N ASN A 469 -28.98 2.82 -17.46
CA ASN A 469 -28.51 3.98 -16.71
C ASN A 469 -27.23 3.62 -15.92
N LEU A 470 -26.29 4.57 -15.82
CA LEU A 470 -25.00 4.37 -15.17
C LEU A 470 -25.09 4.48 -13.65
N LEU A 471 -26.01 5.29 -13.14
CA LEU A 471 -26.25 5.48 -11.71
C LEU A 471 -27.12 4.35 -11.14
N ASP A 472 -28.03 3.82 -11.95
CA ASP A 472 -28.85 2.67 -11.61
C ASP A 472 -29.04 1.74 -12.82
N PRO A 473 -28.27 0.65 -12.92
CA PRO A 473 -28.33 -0.26 -14.06
C PRO A 473 -29.67 -1.00 -14.20
N SER A 474 -30.56 -0.94 -13.20
CA SER A 474 -31.92 -1.49 -13.33
C SER A 474 -32.78 -0.67 -14.31
N ILE A 475 -32.49 0.63 -14.46
CA ILE A 475 -33.27 1.55 -15.28
C ILE A 475 -32.78 1.50 -16.74
N GLY A 476 -33.70 1.27 -17.68
CA GLY A 476 -33.44 1.35 -19.11
C GLY A 476 -33.58 2.78 -19.65
N CYS A 477 -32.63 3.21 -20.48
CA CYS A 477 -32.63 4.47 -21.20
C CYS A 477 -32.84 4.20 -22.70
N SER A 478 -34.00 4.57 -23.24
CA SER A 478 -34.36 4.30 -24.63
C SER A 478 -34.35 5.54 -25.53
N ASN A 479 -34.85 6.69 -25.06
CA ASN A 479 -34.98 7.90 -25.87
C ASN A 479 -34.60 9.16 -25.07
N VAL A 480 -34.04 10.16 -25.76
CA VAL A 480 -33.87 11.54 -25.26
C VAL A 480 -35.10 12.33 -25.69
N LYS A 481 -35.85 12.89 -24.74
CA LYS A 481 -37.06 13.69 -25.00
C LYS A 481 -36.76 15.18 -25.02
#